data_AF-A0A943NHR9-F1
#
_entry.id   AF-A0A943NHR9-F1
#
_cell.length_a   1.000
_cell.length_b   1.000
_cell.length_c   1.000
_cell.angle_alpha   90.00
_cell.angle_beta   90.00
_cell.angle_gamma   90.00
#
_symmetry.space_group_name_H-M   'P 1'
#
loop_
_entity.id
_entity.type
_entity.pdbx_description
1 polymer ?
#
loop_
_entity_poly.entity_id
_entity_poly.type
_entity_poly.pdbx_seq_one_letter_code
_entity_poly.pdbx_strand_id
1 'polypeptide(L)'
;TLYRYATVAVHKLNEQLGGDTVRTVKEFVSAFVRSMPDGKQNTFANRTLPDAVLVTVRRDQSVNLVGAFERPVYAGENGYVEPSAKRMCEYAKEVYADFAGVPEASFVTGKALGTLAEPCSFTELLNKLGAKLEECIGEDANI
;
A
#
# COMPACT_ATOMS: atom_id res chain seq x y z
N THR A 1 10.22 -10.92 8.17
CA THR A 1 9.15 -10.00 7.75
C THR A 1 8.77 -10.30 6.32
N LEU A 2 7.48 -10.22 5.96
CA LEU A 2 6.99 -10.50 4.60
C LEU A 2 6.65 -9.19 3.88
N TYR A 3 7.04 -9.06 2.62
CA TYR A 3 6.59 -7.99 1.73
C TYR A 3 5.42 -8.50 0.87
N ARG A 4 4.30 -7.77 0.85
CA ARG A 4 3.12 -8.06 0.02
C ARG A 4 2.83 -6.87 -0.88
N TYR A 5 2.54 -7.13 -2.15
CA TYR A 5 2.25 -6.12 -3.15
C TYR A 5 0.98 -6.47 -3.93
N ALA A 6 0.14 -5.47 -4.19
CA ALA A 6 -1.03 -5.58 -5.03
C ALA A 6 -1.25 -4.25 -5.77
N THR A 7 -1.89 -4.32 -6.93
CA THR A 7 -2.29 -3.14 -7.71
C THR A 7 -3.74 -3.28 -8.15
N VAL A 8 -4.43 -2.16 -8.28
CA VAL A 8 -5.84 -2.10 -8.71
C VAL A 8 -5.97 -1.04 -9.80
N ALA A 9 -6.41 -1.45 -10.98
CA ALA A 9 -6.73 -0.55 -12.08
C ALA A 9 -8.11 0.09 -11.84
N VAL A 10 -8.14 1.21 -11.11
CA VAL A 10 -9.38 1.87 -10.68
C VAL A 10 -10.25 2.32 -11.86
N HIS A 11 -9.66 2.80 -12.96
CA HIS A 11 -10.39 3.21 -14.16
C HIS A 11 -11.22 2.06 -14.76
N LYS A 12 -10.61 0.89 -14.98
CA LYS A 12 -11.34 -0.30 -15.47
C LYS A 12 -12.37 -0.80 -14.47
N LEU A 13 -12.04 -0.74 -13.18
CA LEU A 13 -12.99 -1.13 -12.14
C LEU A 13 -14.21 -0.20 -12.14
N ASN A 14 -14.01 1.08 -12.44
CA ASN A 14 -15.08 2.06 -12.56
C ASN A 14 -15.99 1.81 -13.76
N GLU A 15 -15.44 1.42 -14.90
CA GLU A 15 -16.24 0.99 -16.06
C GLU A 15 -17.14 -0.22 -15.74
N GLN A 16 -16.70 -1.10 -14.84
CA GLN A 16 -17.42 -2.33 -14.49
C GLN A 16 -18.44 -2.14 -13.35
N LEU A 17 -18.12 -1.34 -12.34
CA LEU A 17 -18.90 -1.23 -11.10
C LEU A 17 -19.59 0.12 -10.94
N GLY A 18 -19.19 1.14 -11.69
CA GLY A 18 -19.71 2.51 -11.58
C GLY A 18 -19.59 3.04 -10.14
N GLY A 19 -20.72 3.45 -9.56
CA GLY A 19 -20.77 4.06 -8.22
C GLY A 19 -20.23 3.20 -7.08
N ASP A 20 -20.13 1.87 -7.24
CA ASP A 20 -19.61 0.96 -6.20
C ASP A 20 -18.08 0.83 -6.18
N THR A 21 -17.38 1.51 -7.09
CA THR A 21 -15.91 1.37 -7.28
C THR A 21 -15.12 1.74 -6.04
N VAL A 22 -15.38 2.93 -5.47
CA VAL A 22 -14.63 3.43 -4.30
C VAL A 22 -14.82 2.50 -3.10
N ARG A 23 -16.06 2.07 -2.85
CA ARG A 23 -16.38 1.10 -1.80
C ARG A 23 -15.63 -0.21 -2.02
N THR A 24 -15.63 -0.72 -3.24
CA THR A 24 -14.96 -1.98 -3.60
C THR A 24 -13.45 -1.90 -3.38
N VAL A 25 -12.81 -0.80 -3.76
CA VAL A 25 -11.36 -0.60 -3.53
C VAL A 25 -11.05 -0.55 -2.03
N LYS A 26 -11.87 0.14 -1.23
CA LYS A 26 -11.69 0.18 0.23
C LYS A 26 -11.83 -1.21 0.86
N GLU A 27 -12.83 -1.98 0.46
CA GLU A 27 -13.03 -3.35 0.93
C GLU A 27 -11.90 -4.27 0.45
N PHE A 28 -11.41 -4.11 -0.77
CA PHE A 28 -10.24 -4.83 -1.28
C PHE A 28 -9.00 -4.55 -0.42
N VAL A 29 -8.70 -3.28 -0.10
CA VAL A 29 -7.56 -2.93 0.75
C VAL A 29 -7.73 -3.51 2.17
N SER A 30 -8.94 -3.42 2.74
CA SER A 30 -9.27 -4.03 4.03
C SER A 30 -9.06 -5.54 4.02
N ALA A 31 -9.59 -6.22 3.01
CA ALA A 31 -9.42 -7.66 2.82
C ALA A 31 -7.97 -8.02 2.57
N PHE A 32 -7.22 -7.29 1.74
CA PHE A 32 -5.81 -7.57 1.45
C PHE A 32 -4.93 -7.46 2.70
N VAL A 33 -5.12 -6.41 3.50
CA VAL A 33 -4.36 -6.20 4.75
C VAL A 33 -4.66 -7.28 5.77
N ARG A 34 -5.94 -7.67 5.92
CA ARG A 34 -6.41 -8.61 6.94
C ARG A 34 -6.41 -10.08 6.51
N SER A 35 -6.40 -10.34 5.21
CA SER A 35 -6.37 -11.70 4.66
C SER A 35 -5.01 -12.30 4.95
N MET A 36 -5.04 -13.52 5.46
CA MET A 36 -3.89 -14.39 5.64
C MET A 36 -4.19 -15.67 4.88
N PRO A 37 -3.21 -16.31 4.23
CA PRO A 37 -3.40 -17.65 3.68
C PRO A 37 -3.88 -18.59 4.79
N ASP A 38 -4.85 -19.44 4.47
CA ASP A 38 -5.46 -20.42 5.36
C ASP A 38 -4.58 -21.67 5.57
N GLY A 39 -3.39 -21.73 4.95
CA GLY A 39 -2.44 -22.81 5.08
C GLY A 39 -1.98 -23.06 6.52
N LYS A 40 -2.41 -24.18 7.11
CA LYS A 40 -2.06 -24.67 8.46
C LYS A 40 -2.39 -23.70 9.62
N GLN A 41 -3.50 -22.96 9.53
CA GLN A 41 -3.97 -22.03 10.58
C GLN A 41 -4.11 -22.67 11.98
N ASN A 42 -4.55 -23.93 12.07
CA ASN A 42 -4.92 -24.57 13.34
C ASN A 42 -3.73 -24.92 14.27
N THR A 43 -2.49 -24.92 13.78
CA THR A 43 -1.33 -25.40 14.56
C THR A 43 -0.44 -24.29 15.10
N PHE A 44 -0.53 -23.05 14.59
CA PHE A 44 0.45 -21.99 14.90
C PHE A 44 -0.11 -20.60 15.27
N ALA A 45 -1.43 -20.35 15.16
CA ALA A 45 -2.06 -19.09 15.56
C ALA A 45 -1.41 -17.80 14.97
N ASN A 46 -1.00 -17.82 13.70
CA ASN A 46 -0.25 -16.73 13.04
C ASN A 46 -1.11 -15.49 12.66
N ARG A 47 -2.05 -15.03 13.50
CA ARG A 47 -2.83 -13.80 13.26
C ARG A 47 -2.00 -12.56 13.56
N THR A 48 -0.96 -12.29 12.77
CA THR A 48 -0.19 -11.05 12.86
C THR A 48 -0.76 -10.03 11.87
N LEU A 49 -1.16 -8.86 12.38
CA LEU A 49 -1.42 -7.71 11.51
C LEU A 49 -0.08 -7.22 10.91
N PRO A 50 -0.09 -6.57 9.74
CA PRO A 50 1.13 -6.02 9.17
C PRO A 50 1.74 -4.93 10.05
N ASP A 51 3.06 -4.87 10.13
CA ASP A 51 3.78 -3.81 10.85
C ASP A 51 3.65 -2.43 10.19
N ALA A 52 3.48 -2.42 8.86
CA ALA A 52 3.26 -1.21 8.08
C ALA A 52 2.45 -1.51 6.82
N VAL A 53 1.66 -0.52 6.39
CA VAL A 53 0.90 -0.52 5.14
C VAL A 53 1.17 0.79 4.41
N LEU A 54 1.50 0.70 3.13
CA LEU A 54 1.63 1.84 2.22
C LEU A 54 0.61 1.67 1.09
N VAL A 55 -0.22 2.69 0.88
CA VAL A 55 -1.12 2.78 -0.27
C VAL A 55 -0.78 4.05 -1.04
N THR A 56 -0.56 3.90 -2.35
CA THR A 56 -0.23 5.01 -3.25
C THR A 56 -1.27 5.10 -4.36
N VAL A 57 -1.78 6.31 -4.62
CA VAL A 57 -2.62 6.62 -5.79
C VAL A 57 -1.74 7.23 -6.86
N ARG A 58 -1.86 6.70 -8.09
CA ARG A 58 -0.98 7.00 -9.22
C ARG A 58 -1.79 7.02 -10.51
N ARG A 59 -1.53 8.00 -11.40
CA ARG A 59 -2.11 8.08 -12.76
C ARG A 59 -1.19 7.55 -13.85
N ASP A 60 0.08 7.32 -13.53
CA ASP A 60 1.09 6.83 -14.44
C ASP A 60 1.08 5.29 -14.49
N GLN A 61 1.93 4.63 -13.71
CA GLN A 61 2.09 3.19 -13.67
C GLN A 61 2.18 2.67 -12.24
N SER A 62 1.83 1.41 -12.07
CA SER A 62 2.00 0.71 -10.79
C SER A 62 3.48 0.47 -10.50
N VAL A 63 3.97 0.92 -9.35
CA VAL A 63 5.38 0.74 -8.94
C VAL A 63 5.48 -0.35 -7.87
N ASN A 64 6.30 -1.37 -8.11
CA ASN A 64 6.61 -2.42 -7.13
C ASN A 64 7.99 -2.14 -6.50
N LEU A 65 8.05 -2.17 -5.17
CA LEU A 65 9.26 -1.84 -4.40
C LEU A 65 10.04 -3.09 -3.96
N VAL A 66 9.74 -4.26 -4.52
CA VAL A 66 10.42 -5.53 -4.20
C VAL A 66 11.94 -5.45 -4.38
N GLY A 67 12.43 -4.61 -5.30
CA GLY A 67 13.87 -4.37 -5.51
C GLY A 67 14.59 -3.86 -4.26
N ALA A 68 13.88 -3.20 -3.34
CA ALA A 68 14.43 -2.81 -2.03
C ALA A 68 14.98 -4.02 -1.25
N PHE A 69 14.47 -5.23 -1.50
CA PHE A 69 14.83 -6.45 -0.78
C PHE A 69 15.67 -7.43 -1.60
N GLU A 70 16.16 -7.02 -2.78
CA GLU A 70 17.05 -7.85 -3.60
C GLU A 70 18.30 -8.28 -2.80
N ARG A 71 18.92 -7.31 -2.12
CA ARG A 71 19.94 -7.60 -1.10
C ARG A 71 19.23 -7.99 0.20
N PRO A 72 19.54 -9.17 0.79
CA PRO A 72 18.92 -9.61 2.03
C PRO A 72 19.05 -8.57 3.15
N VAL A 73 17.93 -8.32 3.85
CA VAL A 73 17.92 -7.46 5.04
C VAL A 73 18.29 -8.29 6.25
N TYR A 74 19.34 -7.86 6.96
CA TYR A 74 19.76 -8.48 8.21
C TYR A 74 19.02 -7.86 9.40
N ALA A 75 18.78 -8.66 10.44
CA ALA A 75 18.16 -8.16 11.66
C ALA A 75 19.06 -7.15 12.35
N GLY A 76 18.48 -6.02 12.78
CA GLY A 76 19.09 -5.11 13.73
C GLY A 76 18.76 -5.51 15.17
N GLU A 77 19.06 -4.62 16.12
CA GLU A 77 18.76 -4.83 17.56
C GLU A 77 17.25 -5.07 17.81
N ASN A 78 16.38 -4.42 17.04
CA ASN A 78 14.92 -4.52 17.14
C ASN A 78 14.29 -5.49 16.11
N GLY A 79 15.08 -6.42 15.55
CA GLY A 79 14.63 -7.38 14.55
C GLY A 79 14.64 -6.84 13.11
N TYR A 80 13.78 -7.40 12.24
CA TYR A 80 13.82 -7.15 10.79
C TYR A 80 12.96 -5.97 10.32
N VAL A 81 11.95 -5.55 11.08
CA VAL A 81 10.93 -4.58 10.63
C VAL A 81 11.55 -3.21 10.33
N GLU A 82 12.28 -2.67 11.29
CA GLU A 82 12.92 -1.36 11.19
C GLU A 82 13.90 -1.26 9.99
N PRO A 83 14.91 -2.15 9.83
CA PRO A 83 15.81 -2.07 8.69
C PRO A 83 15.11 -2.34 7.35
N SER A 84 14.06 -3.18 7.33
CA SER A 84 13.27 -3.42 6.10
C SER A 84 12.50 -2.17 5.68
N ALA A 85 11.84 -1.49 6.63
CA ALA A 85 11.07 -0.29 6.36
C ALA A 85 11.96 0.87 5.90
N LYS A 86 13.13 1.04 6.53
CA LYS A 86 14.13 2.04 6.13
C LYS A 86 14.57 1.81 4.67
N ARG A 87 14.97 0.58 4.33
CA ARG A 87 15.44 0.25 2.98
C ARG A 87 14.34 0.40 1.93
N MET A 88 13.09 0.06 2.27
CA MET A 88 11.93 0.31 1.40
C MET A 88 11.71 1.80 1.16
N CYS A 89 11.84 2.66 2.18
CA CYS A 89 11.70 4.11 2.05
C CYS A 89 12.79 4.73 1.18
N GLU A 90 14.04 4.30 1.37
CA GLU A 90 15.20 4.75 0.57
C GLU A 90 15.00 4.38 -0.90
N TYR A 91 14.72 3.10 -1.18
CA TYR A 91 14.49 2.61 -2.54
C TYR A 91 13.28 3.28 -3.21
N ALA A 92 12.19 3.54 -2.48
CA ALA A 92 11.05 4.26 -3.03
C ALA A 92 11.42 5.67 -3.50
N LYS A 93 12.25 6.39 -2.74
CA LYS A 93 12.70 7.75 -3.13
C LYS A 93 13.57 7.71 -4.37
N GLU A 94 14.48 6.74 -4.47
CA GLU A 94 15.32 6.54 -5.66
C GLU A 94 14.44 6.24 -6.90
N VAL A 95 13.53 5.27 -6.80
CA VAL A 95 12.64 4.91 -7.91
C VAL A 95 11.73 6.08 -8.34
N TYR A 96 11.22 6.87 -7.38
CA TYR A 96 10.41 8.04 -7.68
C TYR A 96 11.23 9.15 -8.34
N ALA A 97 12.50 9.35 -7.93
CA ALA A 97 13.35 10.37 -8.53
C ALA A 97 13.81 9.98 -9.94
N ASP A 98 14.17 8.71 -10.15
CA ASP A 98 14.84 8.27 -11.36
C ASP A 98 13.87 7.84 -12.48
N PHE A 99 12.70 7.29 -12.13
CA PHE A 99 11.84 6.61 -13.12
C PHE A 99 10.37 7.01 -13.09
N ALA A 100 9.75 7.04 -11.91
CA ALA A 100 8.29 7.04 -11.81
C ALA A 100 7.68 8.38 -11.40
N GLY A 101 8.46 9.32 -10.84
CA GLY A 101 7.88 10.49 -10.19
C GLY A 101 7.14 10.15 -8.89
N VAL A 102 6.81 11.19 -8.12
CA VAL A 102 6.08 11.04 -6.85
C VAL A 102 4.62 10.64 -7.12
N PRO A 103 4.03 9.75 -6.30
CA PRO A 103 2.61 9.42 -6.41
C PRO A 103 1.74 10.64 -6.12
N GLU A 104 0.55 10.69 -6.72
CA GLU A 104 -0.41 11.78 -6.51
C GLU A 104 -0.90 11.85 -5.07
N ALA A 105 -1.06 10.68 -4.43
CA ALA A 105 -1.29 10.59 -3.00
C ALA A 105 -0.59 9.36 -2.40
N SER A 106 -0.13 9.49 -1.16
CA SER A 106 0.42 8.38 -0.37
C SER A 106 -0.20 8.37 1.01
N PHE A 107 -0.58 7.18 1.48
CA PHE A 107 -1.14 6.96 2.80
C PHE A 107 -0.40 5.83 3.50
N VAL A 108 -0.05 6.06 4.77
CA VAL A 108 0.71 5.10 5.57
C VAL A 108 -0.06 4.77 6.85
N THR A 109 -0.10 3.48 7.18
CA THR A 109 -0.43 2.98 8.53
C THR A 109 0.78 2.27 9.10
N GLY A 110 1.06 2.48 10.38
CA GLY A 110 2.29 2.01 11.03
C GLY A 110 3.41 3.05 10.93
N LYS A 111 4.23 3.15 11.99
CA LYS A 111 5.22 4.23 12.11
C LYS A 111 6.45 4.04 11.22
N ALA A 112 6.72 2.81 10.79
CA ALA A 112 7.98 2.44 10.15
C ALA A 112 8.18 3.11 8.77
N LEU A 113 7.10 3.51 8.09
CA LEU A 113 7.13 4.13 6.76
C LEU A 113 6.82 5.64 6.78
N GLY A 114 6.95 6.29 7.94
CA GLY A 114 6.60 7.71 8.12
C GLY A 114 7.37 8.70 7.25
N THR A 115 8.45 8.26 6.58
CA THR A 115 9.19 9.11 5.63
C THR A 115 8.54 9.21 4.24
N LEU A 116 7.55 8.37 3.94
CA LEU A 116 6.83 8.37 2.66
C LEU A 116 5.48 9.09 2.75
N ALA A 117 4.83 9.06 3.92
CA ALA A 117 3.64 9.85 4.23
C ALA A 117 3.45 9.90 5.76
N GLU A 118 2.69 10.89 6.24
CA GLU A 118 2.32 10.99 7.66
C GLU A 118 1.51 9.73 8.08
N PRO A 119 1.96 8.99 9.12
CA PRO A 119 1.25 7.81 9.58
C PRO A 119 -0.12 8.17 10.16
N CYS A 120 -1.14 7.40 9.79
CA CYS A 120 -2.49 7.50 10.34
C CYS A 120 -3.05 6.11 10.68
N SER A 121 -4.18 6.07 11.37
CA SER A 121 -4.88 4.81 11.63
C SER A 121 -5.35 4.16 10.33
N PHE A 122 -5.55 2.84 10.34
CA PHE A 122 -6.02 2.13 9.15
C PHE A 122 -7.40 2.63 8.67
N THR A 123 -8.28 3.00 9.61
CA THR A 123 -9.59 3.57 9.29
C THR A 123 -9.46 4.93 8.61
N GLU A 124 -8.58 5.80 9.10
CA GLU A 124 -8.30 7.10 8.47
C GLU A 124 -7.68 6.92 7.09
N LEU A 125 -6.76 5.98 6.92
CA LEU A 125 -6.17 5.63 5.62
C LEU A 125 -7.27 5.27 4.61
N LEU A 126 -8.21 4.39 4.98
CA LEU A 126 -9.32 3.99 4.10
C LEU A 126 -10.25 5.16 3.78
N ASN A 127 -10.48 6.07 4.71
CA ASN A 127 -11.31 7.26 4.49
C ASN A 127 -10.62 8.27 3.57
N LYS A 128 -9.34 8.58 3.81
CA LYS A 128 -8.53 9.45 2.96
C LYS A 128 -8.39 8.89 1.54
N LEU A 129 -8.17 7.57 1.42
CA LEU A 129 -8.17 6.88 0.14
C LEU A 129 -9.50 7.02 -0.58
N GLY A 130 -10.62 6.79 0.12
CA GLY A 130 -11.96 6.94 -0.47
C GLY A 130 -12.20 8.33 -1.06
N ALA A 131 -11.94 9.37 -0.26
CA ALA A 131 -12.08 10.75 -0.71
C ALA A 131 -11.18 11.07 -1.92
N LYS A 132 -9.94 10.57 -1.93
CA LYS A 132 -9.02 10.79 -3.05
C LYS A 132 -9.48 10.09 -4.33
N LEU A 133 -10.04 8.89 -4.22
CA LEU A 133 -10.56 8.16 -5.37
C LEU A 133 -11.82 8.81 -5.95
N GLU A 134 -12.71 9.34 -5.10
CA GLU A 134 -13.89 10.10 -5.55
C GLU A 134 -13.48 11.35 -6.36
N GLU A 135 -12.45 12.07 -5.90
CA GLU A 135 -11.87 13.20 -6.64
C GLU A 135 -11.31 12.76 -8.00
N CYS A 136 -10.49 11.70 -8.04
CA CYS A 136 -9.87 11.23 -9.29
C CYS A 136 -10.90 10.75 -10.31
N ILE A 137 -11.91 9.97 -9.88
CA ILE A 137 -12.96 9.46 -10.77
C ILE A 137 -13.84 10.60 -11.29
N GLY A 138 -14.10 11.62 -10.48
CA GLY A 138 -14.89 12.79 -10.89
C GLY A 138 -14.18 13.65 -11.94
N GLU A 139 -12.85 13.73 -11.91
CA GLU A 139 -12.07 14.42 -12.93
C GLU A 139 -12.07 13.67 -14.28
N ASP A 140 -11.92 12.35 -14.26
CA ASP A 140 -11.91 11.52 -15.48
C ASP A 140 -13.28 11.51 -16.20
N ALA A 141 -14.38 11.79 -15.48
CA ALA A 141 -15.73 11.88 -16.06
C ALA A 141 -16.02 13.22 -16.77
N ASN A 142 -15.17 14.23 -16.59
CA ASN A 142 -15.33 15.58 -17.18
C ASN A 142 -14.46 15.80 -18.45
N ILE A 143 -13.86 14.74 -19.00
CA ILE A 143 -13.03 14.77 -20.21
C ILE A 143 -13.74 14.02 -21.34
#